data_AF-A0A3D0ULU9-F1
#
_entry.id   AF-A0A3D0ULU9-F1
#
_cell.length_a   1.000
_cell.length_b   1.000
_cell.length_c   1.000
_cell.angle_alpha   90.00
_cell.angle_beta   90.00
_cell.angle_gamma   90.00
#
_symmetry.space_group_name_H-M   'P 1'
#
loop_
_entity.id
_entity.type
_entity.pdbx_description
1 polymer ?
#
loop_
_entity_poly.entity_id
_entity_poly.type
_entity_poly.pdbx_seq_one_letter_code
_entity_poly.pdbx_strand_id
1 'polypeptide(L)'
;MKSEEWDVLMMHFIALDIMMHALWRFMDHSHERYEPTPFEFAIRDGYRLVDEYIGRMLAQIADDTSVIVMSDHGFGPLRKMVNLNVFLLEKGLLKLNRKPFTQLKARAFR
;
A
#
# COMPACT_ATOMS: atom_id res chain seq x y z
N MET A 1 -11.26 -6.35 -22.50
CA MET A 1 -10.70 -7.53 -23.21
C MET A 1 -11.46 -7.88 -24.49
N LYS A 2 -12.79 -7.69 -24.57
CA LYS A 2 -13.59 -8.06 -25.75
C LYS A 2 -14.00 -6.90 -26.67
N SER A 3 -13.75 -5.65 -26.27
CA SER A 3 -14.21 -4.47 -27.00
C SER A 3 -13.23 -3.96 -28.05
N GLU A 4 -11.95 -4.29 -27.92
CA GLU A 4 -10.86 -3.83 -28.78
C GLU A 4 -9.81 -4.93 -28.86
N GLU A 5 -9.07 -4.99 -29.96
CA GLU A 5 -7.88 -5.83 -30.13
C GLU A 5 -6.70 -5.26 -29.33
N TRP A 6 -5.86 -6.13 -28.77
CA TRP A 6 -4.68 -5.74 -27.97
C TRP A 6 -3.55 -6.77 -28.12
N ASP A 7 -2.31 -6.29 -28.29
CA ASP A 7 -1.11 -7.14 -28.28
C ASP A 7 -0.54 -7.34 -26.86
N VAL A 8 -0.78 -6.37 -25.98
CA VAL A 8 -0.29 -6.36 -24.58
C VAL A 8 -1.36 -5.79 -23.67
N LEU A 9 -1.63 -6.47 -22.56
CA LEU A 9 -2.50 -6.00 -21.48
C LEU A 9 -1.74 -6.01 -20.15
N MET A 10 -1.81 -4.90 -19.42
CA MET A 10 -1.25 -4.77 -18.08
C MET A 10 -2.37 -4.44 -17.08
N MET A 11 -2.41 -5.18 -15.98
CA MET A 11 -3.34 -4.98 -14.88
C MET A 11 -2.54 -4.78 -13.58
N HIS A 12 -2.90 -3.77 -12.80
CA HIS A 12 -2.25 -3.47 -11.53
C HIS A 12 -3.27 -3.50 -10.38
N PHE A 13 -3.04 -4.40 -9.41
CA PHE A 13 -3.87 -4.55 -8.21
C PHE A 13 -3.29 -3.78 -7.02
N ILE A 14 -3.52 -2.46 -6.96
CA ILE A 14 -3.02 -1.58 -5.87
C ILE A 14 -3.63 -1.88 -4.49
N ALA A 15 -4.78 -2.55 -4.45
CA ALA A 15 -5.54 -2.76 -3.21
C ALA A 15 -4.74 -3.52 -2.14
N LEU A 16 -3.92 -4.49 -2.54
CA LEU A 16 -3.12 -5.29 -1.60
C LEU A 16 -2.08 -4.44 -0.86
N ASP A 17 -1.41 -3.52 -1.56
CA ASP A 17 -0.43 -2.62 -0.96
C ASP A 17 -1.09 -1.73 0.13
N ILE A 18 -2.23 -1.11 -0.21
CA ILE A 18 -3.00 -0.27 0.71
C ILE A 18 -3.45 -1.09 1.93
N MET A 19 -3.97 -2.30 1.71
CA MET A 19 -4.41 -3.20 2.77
C MET A 19 -3.25 -3.59 3.68
N MET A 20 -2.09 -3.93 3.13
CA MET A 20 -0.92 -4.28 3.91
C MET A 20 -0.44 -3.08 4.74
N HIS A 21 -0.43 -1.86 4.19
CA HIS A 21 -0.11 -0.65 4.97
C HIS A 21 -1.05 -0.42 6.15
N ALA A 22 -2.36 -0.61 5.95
CA ALA A 22 -3.37 -0.31 6.96
C ALA A 22 -3.56 -1.43 7.99
N LEU A 23 -3.44 -2.69 7.57
CA LEU A 23 -3.96 -3.84 8.31
C LEU A 23 -2.90 -4.80 8.84
N TRP A 24 -1.61 -4.63 8.47
CA TRP A 24 -0.56 -5.58 8.87
C TRP A 24 -0.50 -5.84 10.37
N ARG A 25 -0.66 -4.78 11.18
CA ARG A 25 -0.62 -4.87 12.65
C ARG A 25 -1.69 -5.80 13.24
N PHE A 26 -2.76 -6.07 12.51
CA PHE A 26 -3.88 -6.90 12.95
C PHE A 26 -3.65 -8.39 12.66
N MET A 27 -2.78 -8.69 11.70
CA MET A 27 -2.42 -10.06 11.31
C MET A 27 -1.16 -10.54 12.07
N ASP A 28 -0.23 -9.63 12.35
CA ASP A 28 1.02 -9.96 13.05
C ASP A 28 0.84 -9.94 14.57
N HIS A 29 0.67 -11.13 15.18
CA HIS A 29 0.52 -11.30 16.63
C HIS A 29 1.77 -10.86 17.43
N SER A 30 2.93 -10.73 16.77
CA SER A 30 4.16 -10.21 17.39
C SER A 30 4.27 -8.68 17.34
N HIS A 31 3.31 -7.99 16.72
CA HIS A 31 3.33 -6.53 16.56
C HIS A 31 3.08 -5.83 17.90
N GLU A 32 3.83 -4.77 18.25
CA GLU A 32 3.66 -4.10 19.56
C GLU A 32 2.29 -3.43 19.71
N ARG A 33 1.64 -3.16 18.59
CA ARG A 33 0.29 -2.56 18.50
C ARG A 33 -0.76 -3.56 18.05
N TYR A 34 -0.50 -4.86 18.17
CA TYR A 34 -1.49 -5.88 17.89
C TYR A 34 -2.68 -5.72 18.83
N GLU A 35 -3.88 -5.84 18.26
CA GLU A 35 -5.14 -5.90 19.01
C GLU A 35 -6.08 -6.92 18.33
N PRO A 36 -6.79 -7.78 19.09
CA PRO A 36 -7.77 -8.69 18.51
C PRO A 36 -8.83 -7.92 17.73
N THR A 37 -9.07 -8.32 16.49
CA THR A 37 -9.99 -7.62 15.58
C THR A 37 -10.56 -8.56 14.52
N PRO A 38 -11.75 -8.30 13.96
CA PRO A 38 -12.25 -9.04 12.81
C PRO A 38 -11.35 -8.97 11.56
N PHE A 39 -10.38 -8.04 11.53
CA PHE A 39 -9.49 -7.83 10.38
C PHE A 39 -8.22 -8.71 10.37
N GLU A 40 -8.06 -9.64 11.31
CA GLU A 40 -6.89 -10.52 11.39
C GLU A 40 -6.57 -11.21 10.05
N PHE A 41 -7.60 -11.64 9.33
CA PHE A 41 -7.47 -12.32 8.05
C PHE A 41 -7.67 -11.43 6.83
N ALA A 42 -7.86 -10.12 7.00
CA ALA A 42 -8.24 -9.23 5.90
C ALA A 42 -7.22 -9.23 4.76
N ILE A 43 -5.91 -9.26 5.06
CA ILE A 43 -4.86 -9.34 4.04
C ILE A 43 -4.95 -10.64 3.25
N ARG A 44 -5.08 -11.79 3.93
CA ARG A 44 -5.26 -13.10 3.29
C ARG A 44 -6.50 -13.11 2.39
N ASP A 45 -7.61 -12.57 2.87
CA ASP A 45 -8.87 -12.54 2.13
C ASP A 45 -8.80 -11.56 0.95
N GLY A 46 -7.99 -10.48 1.07
CA GLY A 46 -7.61 -9.63 -0.05
C GLY A 46 -6.86 -10.38 -1.15
N TYR A 47 -5.87 -11.21 -0.79
CA TYR A 47 -5.15 -12.06 -1.76
C TYR A 47 -6.09 -13.03 -2.47
N ARG A 48 -7.01 -13.67 -1.73
CA ARG A 48 -8.03 -14.57 -2.34
C ARG A 48 -8.90 -13.84 -3.35
N LEU A 49 -9.33 -12.62 -3.03
CA LEU A 49 -10.14 -11.83 -3.95
C LEU A 49 -9.37 -11.50 -5.23
N VAL A 50 -8.10 -11.11 -5.12
CA VAL A 50 -7.23 -10.85 -6.29
C VAL A 50 -7.04 -12.13 -7.11
N ASP A 51 -6.80 -13.27 -6.47
CA ASP A 51 -6.67 -14.58 -7.13
C ASP A 51 -7.93 -14.94 -7.95
N GLU A 52 -9.13 -14.72 -7.38
CA GLU A 52 -10.39 -14.92 -8.11
C GLU A 52 -10.50 -14.01 -9.34
N TYR A 53 -10.09 -12.74 -9.24
CA TYR A 53 -10.11 -11.82 -10.39
C TYR A 53 -9.11 -12.25 -11.46
N ILE A 54 -7.91 -12.68 -11.07
CA ILE A 54 -6.92 -13.23 -12.00
C ILE A 54 -7.51 -14.45 -12.71
N GLY A 55 -8.12 -15.39 -11.99
CA GLY A 55 -8.76 -16.56 -12.58
C GLY A 55 -9.84 -16.20 -13.62
N ARG A 56 -10.67 -15.19 -13.34
CA ARG A 56 -11.67 -14.69 -14.29
C ARG A 56 -11.05 -14.03 -15.53
N MET A 57 -9.89 -13.40 -15.41
CA MET A 57 -9.15 -12.84 -16.55
C MET A 57 -8.51 -13.95 -17.39
N LEU A 58 -7.88 -14.93 -16.73
CA LEU A 58 -7.26 -16.07 -17.39
C LEU A 58 -8.27 -16.91 -18.18
N ALA A 59 -9.50 -17.05 -17.68
CA ALA A 59 -10.58 -17.73 -18.41
C ALA A 59 -11.03 -17.03 -19.70
N GLN A 60 -10.52 -15.83 -20.00
CA GLN A 60 -10.90 -15.02 -21.16
C GLN A 60 -9.76 -14.74 -22.14
N ILE A 61 -8.52 -15.16 -21.83
CA ILE A 61 -7.38 -15.06 -22.76
C ILE A 61 -7.24 -16.32 -23.60
N ALA A 62 -6.56 -16.21 -24.75
CA ALA A 62 -6.25 -17.35 -25.60
C ALA A 62 -5.12 -18.20 -24.99
N ASP A 63 -5.13 -19.51 -25.25
CA ASP A 63 -4.18 -20.48 -24.68
C ASP A 63 -2.72 -20.24 -25.11
N ASP A 64 -2.49 -19.48 -26.19
CA ASP A 64 -1.17 -19.09 -26.69
C ASP A 64 -0.65 -17.77 -26.08
N THR A 65 -1.41 -17.14 -25.18
CA THR A 65 -1.03 -15.89 -24.52
C THR A 65 -0.01 -16.15 -23.41
N SER A 66 1.14 -15.48 -23.49
CA SER A 66 2.12 -15.49 -22.38
C SER A 66 1.64 -14.63 -21.22
N VAL A 67 1.60 -15.20 -20.02
CA VAL A 67 1.16 -14.50 -18.80
C VAL A 67 2.32 -14.34 -17.83
N ILE A 68 2.47 -13.13 -17.29
CA ILE A 68 3.44 -12.85 -16.22
C ILE A 68 2.67 -12.30 -15.02
N VAL A 69 2.85 -12.95 -13.87
CA VAL A 69 2.42 -12.44 -12.57
C VAL A 69 3.66 -12.02 -11.81
N MET A 70 3.71 -10.76 -11.38
CA MET A 70 4.83 -10.22 -10.63
C MET A 70 4.37 -9.24 -9.56
N SER A 71 5.25 -9.02 -8.60
CA SER A 71 5.13 -7.99 -7.58
C SER A 71 6.39 -7.14 -7.64
N ASP A 72 6.24 -5.84 -7.44
CA ASP A 72 7.33 -4.88 -7.41
C ASP A 72 8.11 -4.94 -6.08
N HIS A 73 7.45 -5.29 -4.98
CA HIS A 73 8.09 -5.48 -3.67
C HIS A 73 7.29 -6.38 -2.70
N GLY A 74 8.00 -6.91 -1.70
CA GLY A 74 7.38 -7.60 -0.57
C GLY A 74 6.79 -6.64 0.47
N PHE A 75 6.43 -7.17 1.64
CA PHE A 75 5.89 -6.36 2.73
C PHE A 75 6.33 -6.87 4.11
N GLY A 76 6.29 -5.99 5.11
CA GLY A 76 6.68 -6.30 6.49
C GLY A 76 6.08 -5.32 7.52
N PRO A 77 6.25 -5.60 8.82
CA PRO A 77 5.66 -4.78 9.87
C PRO A 77 6.30 -3.38 9.97
N LEU A 78 5.47 -2.35 10.09
CA LEU A 78 5.91 -1.00 10.38
C LEU A 78 6.04 -0.78 11.90
N ARG A 79 7.25 -0.98 12.42
CA ARG A 79 7.54 -0.89 13.87
C ARG A 79 7.80 0.55 14.34
N LYS A 80 8.45 1.36 13.50
CA LYS A 80 8.84 2.75 13.83
C LYS A 80 8.66 3.65 12.61
N MET A 81 8.32 4.91 12.86
CA MET A 81 8.23 5.95 11.83
C MET A 81 9.06 7.14 12.28
N VAL A 82 9.87 7.69 11.38
CA VAL A 82 10.64 8.91 11.61
C VAL A 82 9.98 10.02 10.80
N ASN A 83 9.54 11.08 11.49
CA ASN A 83 9.09 12.28 10.81
C ASN A 83 10.30 13.12 10.40
N LEU A 84 10.83 12.84 9.20
CA LEU A 84 12.04 13.49 8.69
C LEU A 84 11.90 15.02 8.63
N ASN A 85 10.71 15.54 8.34
CA ASN A 85 10.50 16.99 8.29
C ASN A 85 10.68 17.65 9.66
N VAL A 86 10.17 17.01 10.72
CA VAL A 86 10.38 17.48 12.10
C VAL A 86 11.85 17.36 12.49
N PHE A 87 12.47 16.21 12.23
CA PHE A 87 13.89 15.99 12.51
C PHE A 87 14.78 17.04 11.83
N LEU A 88 14.58 17.30 10.54
CA LEU A 88 15.37 18.28 9.79
C LEU A 88 15.11 19.71 10.27
N LEU A 89 13.87 20.03 10.68
CA LEU A 89 13.53 21.32 11.26
C LEU A 89 14.24 21.54 12.60
N GLU A 90 14.27 20.52 13.47
CA GLU A 90 14.99 20.55 14.75
C GLU A 90 16.51 20.66 14.58
N LYS A 91 17.07 20.04 13.54
CA LYS A 91 18.50 20.15 13.18
C LYS A 91 18.84 21.44 12.44
N GLY A 92 17.87 22.30 12.15
CA GLY A 92 18.08 23.55 11.39
C GLY A 92 18.40 23.33 9.90
N LEU A 93 18.24 22.11 9.40
CA LEU A 93 18.48 21.71 8.00
C LEU A 93 17.26 21.96 7.10
N LEU A 94 16.07 22.10 7.69
CA LEU A 94 14.84 22.50 7.00
C LEU A 94 14.36 23.84 7.55
N LYS A 95 13.98 24.77 6.66
CA LYS A 95 13.36 26.05 7.02
C LYS A 95 11.95 26.11 6.47
N LEU A 96 11.00 26.48 7.33
CA LEU A 96 9.63 26.74 6.92
C LEU A 96 9.53 28.08 6.19
N ASN A 97 8.60 28.18 5.24
CA ASN A 97 8.32 29.45 4.57
C ASN A 97 7.79 30.49 5.57
N ARG A 98 8.14 31.77 5.38
CA ARG A 98 7.71 32.89 6.24
C ARG A 98 6.24 33.30 6.05
N LYS A 99 5.51 32.65 5.14
CA LYS A 99 4.07 32.89 4.96
C LYS A 99 3.33 32.72 6.31
N PRO A 100 2.44 33.67 6.69
CA PRO A 100 1.76 33.65 7.99
C PRO A 100 1.06 32.33 8.31
N PHE A 101 0.39 31.73 7.32
CA PHE A 101 -0.31 30.46 7.47
C PHE A 101 0.62 29.28 7.75
N THR A 102 1.81 29.26 7.14
CA THR A 102 2.83 28.23 7.39
C THR A 102 3.37 28.35 8.82
N GLN A 103 3.62 29.58 9.30
CA GLN A 103 4.09 29.82 10.66
C GLN A 103 3.03 29.49 11.72
N LEU A 104 1.76 29.79 11.43
CA LEU A 104 0.65 29.42 12.31
C LEU A 104 0.51 27.90 12.45
N LYS A 105 0.49 27.16 11.33
CA LYS A 105 0.45 25.69 11.34
C LYS A 105 1.62 25.08 12.11
N ALA A 106 2.81 25.62 11.93
CA ALA A 106 4.01 25.14 12.62
C ALA A 106 3.94 25.30 14.14
N ARG A 107 3.35 26.41 14.61
CA ARG A 107 3.14 26.64 16.05
C ARG A 107 2.05 25.77 16.66
N ALA A 108 1.05 25.37 15.87
CA ALA A 108 -0.04 24.52 16.33
C ALA A 108 0.34 23.02 16.38
N PHE A 109 1.36 22.61 15.63
CA PHE A 109 1.86 21.23 15.56
C PHE A 109 3.09 20.97 16.45
N ARG A 110 3.68 22.02 17.04
CA ARG A 110 4.68 21.93 18.10
C ARG A 110 4.00 21.89 19.45
#